data_AF-A0ABD0NK79-F1
#
_entry.id   AF-A0ABD0NK79-F1
#
_cell.length_a   1.000
_cell.length_b   1.000
_cell.length_c   1.000
_cell.angle_alpha   90.00
_cell.angle_beta   90.00
_cell.angle_gamma   90.00
#
_symmetry.space_group_name_H-M   'P 1'
#
loop_
_entity.id
_entity.type
_entity.pdbx_description
1 polymer ?
#
loop_
_entity_poly.entity_id
_entity_poly.type
_entity_poly.pdbx_seq_one_letter_code
_entity_poly.pdbx_strand_id
1 'polypeptide(L)'
;GKPLHGMEKQLLLVANAHMHWDPEYSDVKLVQTMMFLSEVKNIVDKATRSLKLSSISGETNAIPLVLCADLNSLPDSGVVEYLSTGGVDSTHKDFKELIYIDSLTNFNCNGKNGTSSTRITHGFKLKSAYENGLMPYTNYTFDFK
;
A
#
# COMPACT_ATOMS: atom_id res chain seq x y z
N GLY A 1 -21.68 42.10 -0.52
CA GLY A 1 -20.89 41.21 0.35
C GLY A 1 -20.01 40.34 -0.53
N LYS A 2 -18.73 40.15 -0.18
CA LYS A 2 -17.87 39.19 -0.88
C LYS A 2 -18.49 37.79 -0.75
N PRO A 3 -18.50 36.96 -1.80
CA PRO A 3 -19.03 35.62 -1.69
C PRO A 3 -18.21 34.85 -0.66
N LEU A 4 -18.90 34.16 0.25
CA LEU A 4 -18.29 33.19 1.16
C LEU A 4 -17.46 32.23 0.30
N HIS A 5 -16.18 32.14 0.62
CA HIS A 5 -15.27 31.14 0.07
C HIS A 5 -15.98 29.78 0.19
N GLY A 6 -16.42 29.21 -0.94
CA GLY A 6 -17.08 27.91 -0.93
C GLY A 6 -16.11 26.94 -0.30
N MET A 7 -16.48 26.33 0.83
CA MET A 7 -15.60 25.40 1.52
C MET A 7 -15.20 24.29 0.54
N GLU A 8 -13.93 24.30 0.11
CA GLU A 8 -13.38 23.21 -0.67
C GLU A 8 -13.50 21.94 0.17
N LYS A 9 -14.17 20.93 -0.37
CA LYS A 9 -14.34 19.64 0.32
C LYS A 9 -13.04 18.87 0.23
N GLN A 10 -12.23 18.94 1.28
CA GLN A 10 -11.05 18.10 1.42
C GLN A 10 -11.46 16.67 1.80
N LEU A 11 -10.95 15.69 1.06
CA LEU A 11 -11.16 14.27 1.34
C LEU A 11 -9.93 13.68 2.02
N LEU A 12 -10.15 12.61 2.78
CA LEU A 12 -9.12 11.77 3.36
C LEU A 12 -9.61 10.33 3.27
N LEU A 13 -8.79 9.43 2.74
CA LEU A 13 -9.06 8.00 2.77
C LEU A 13 -8.34 7.39 3.96
N VAL A 14 -9.09 6.67 4.80
CA VAL A 14 -8.53 5.85 5.88
C VAL A 14 -8.78 4.39 5.52
N ALA A 15 -7.71 3.62 5.44
CA ALA A 15 -7.76 2.20 5.17
C ALA A 15 -7.23 1.44 6.40
N ASN A 16 -7.90 0.34 6.77
CA ASN A 16 -7.48 -0.52 7.86
C ASN A 16 -7.50 -1.99 7.42
N ALA A 17 -6.49 -2.76 7.80
CA ALA A 17 -6.39 -4.18 7.48
C ALA A 17 -5.77 -4.99 8.63
N HIS A 18 -6.00 -6.30 8.60
CA HIS A 18 -5.32 -7.27 9.47
C HIS A 18 -4.90 -8.45 8.58
N MET A 19 -3.60 -8.59 8.34
CA MET A 19 -3.05 -9.62 7.47
C MET A 19 -2.95 -10.96 8.18
N HIS A 20 -2.78 -12.02 7.40
CA HIS A 20 -2.56 -13.36 7.94
C HIS A 20 -1.39 -13.38 8.93
N TRP A 21 -1.45 -14.25 9.95
CA TRP A 21 -0.55 -14.17 11.09
C TRP A 21 0.64 -15.14 11.02
N ASP A 22 0.44 -16.32 10.43
CA ASP A 22 1.40 -17.43 10.51
C ASP A 22 2.77 -17.02 9.93
N PRO A 23 3.87 -17.16 10.70
CA PRO A 23 5.22 -16.78 10.26
C PRO A 23 5.67 -17.55 9.01
N GLU A 24 5.10 -18.74 8.75
CA GLU A 24 5.40 -19.55 7.57
C GLU A 24 4.71 -19.06 6.29
N TYR A 25 3.98 -17.95 6.31
CA TYR A 25 3.22 -17.46 5.16
C TYR A 25 3.55 -16.01 4.81
N SER A 26 4.85 -15.71 4.69
CA SER A 26 5.36 -14.41 4.24
C SER A 26 4.82 -14.01 2.86
N ASP A 27 4.65 -14.99 1.98
CA ASP A 27 4.11 -14.86 0.63
C ASP A 27 2.66 -14.40 0.68
N VAL A 28 1.83 -15.03 1.53
CA VAL A 28 0.42 -14.67 1.71
C VAL A 28 0.31 -13.24 2.23
N LYS A 29 1.10 -12.86 3.25
CA LYS A 29 1.09 -11.51 3.83
C LYS A 29 1.46 -10.45 2.78
N LEU A 30 2.46 -10.74 1.95
CA LEU A 30 2.90 -9.86 0.87
C LEU A 30 1.82 -9.71 -0.20
N VAL A 31 1.26 -10.82 -0.68
CA VAL A 31 0.18 -10.80 -1.70
C VAL A 31 -1.06 -10.08 -1.18
N GLN A 32 -1.48 -10.33 0.07
CA GLN A 32 -2.61 -9.62 0.69
C GLN A 32 -2.37 -8.11 0.73
N THR A 33 -1.15 -7.68 1.04
CA THR A 33 -0.78 -6.25 1.05
C THR A 33 -0.87 -5.64 -0.35
N MET A 34 -0.42 -6.36 -1.39
CA MET A 34 -0.53 -5.92 -2.78
C MET A 34 -1.99 -5.80 -3.24
N MET A 35 -2.80 -6.82 -2.95
CA MET A 35 -4.24 -6.81 -3.23
C MET A 35 -4.93 -5.64 -2.55
N PHE A 36 -4.61 -5.41 -1.28
CA PHE A 36 -5.16 -4.32 -0.50
C PHE A 36 -4.85 -2.95 -1.11
N LEU A 37 -3.58 -2.67 -1.44
CA LEU A 37 -3.21 -1.38 -2.04
C LEU A 37 -3.78 -1.20 -3.45
N SER A 38 -3.87 -2.27 -4.24
CA SER A 38 -4.52 -2.24 -5.55
C SER A 38 -5.99 -1.82 -5.44
N GLU A 39 -6.73 -2.39 -4.50
CA GLU A 39 -8.13 -2.02 -4.26
C GLU A 39 -8.29 -0.62 -3.65
N VAL A 40 -7.40 -0.22 -2.74
CA VAL A 40 -7.35 1.15 -2.22
C VAL A 40 -7.17 2.16 -3.37
N LYS A 41 -6.29 1.88 -4.33
CA LYS A 41 -6.14 2.70 -5.54
C LYS A 41 -7.44 2.74 -6.34
N ASN A 42 -8.10 1.61 -6.55
CA ASN A 42 -9.37 1.55 -7.27
C ASN A 42 -10.45 2.41 -6.60
N ILE A 43 -10.47 2.47 -5.26
CA ILE A 43 -11.37 3.34 -4.48
C ILE A 43 -11.02 4.82 -4.70
N VAL A 44 -9.75 5.20 -4.60
CA VAL A 44 -9.29 6.59 -4.84
C VAL A 44 -9.64 7.05 -6.25
N ASP A 45 -9.38 6.21 -7.25
CA ASP A 45 -9.68 6.49 -8.66
C ASP A 45 -11.19 6.71 -8.88
N LYS A 46 -12.04 5.86 -8.28
CA LYS A 46 -13.51 5.98 -8.36
C LYS A 46 -14.00 7.26 -7.68
N ALA A 47 -13.49 7.57 -6.49
CA ALA A 47 -13.87 8.77 -5.75
C ALA A 47 -13.45 10.06 -6.49
N THR A 48 -12.22 10.09 -7.02
CA THR A 48 -11.69 11.22 -7.81
C THR A 48 -12.56 11.50 -9.04
N ARG A 49 -12.95 10.45 -9.79
CA ARG A 49 -13.86 10.58 -10.94
C ARG A 49 -15.26 11.04 -10.53
N SER A 50 -15.84 10.45 -9.48
CA SER A 50 -17.21 10.74 -9.04
C SER A 50 -17.37 12.18 -8.54
N LEU A 51 -16.36 12.70 -7.85
CA LEU A 51 -16.40 14.02 -7.23
C LEU A 51 -15.85 15.12 -8.13
N LYS A 52 -15.47 14.79 -9.38
CA LYS A 52 -14.83 15.69 -10.35
C LYS A 52 -13.71 16.49 -9.71
N LEU A 53 -12.94 15.86 -8.82
CA LEU A 53 -11.82 16.51 -8.16
C LEU A 53 -10.79 16.77 -9.25
N SER A 54 -10.71 18.03 -9.69
CA SER A 54 -9.83 18.46 -10.77
C SER A 54 -8.40 18.15 -10.35
N SER A 55 -7.73 17.27 -11.10
CA SER A 55 -6.30 17.02 -10.97
C SER A 55 -5.56 18.27 -11.43
N ILE A 56 -5.54 19.34 -10.62
CA ILE A 56 -4.91 20.63 -10.96
C ILE A 56 -3.41 20.43 -11.28
N SER A 57 -2.81 19.31 -10.88
CA SER A 57 -1.38 19.01 -11.05
C SER A 57 -1.04 17.74 -11.85
N GLY A 58 -2.00 17.00 -12.42
CA GLY A 58 -1.70 15.71 -13.07
C GLY A 58 -1.15 14.62 -12.12
N GLU A 59 -1.17 14.88 -10.80
CA GLU A 59 -0.75 13.92 -9.79
C GLU A 59 -1.88 12.93 -9.48
N THR A 60 -1.54 11.64 -9.44
CA THR A 60 -2.46 10.51 -9.25
C THR A 60 -3.04 10.38 -7.83
N ASN A 61 -2.68 11.26 -6.89
CA ASN A 61 -3.07 11.17 -5.48
C ASN A 61 -3.82 12.44 -5.01
N ALA A 62 -4.96 12.72 -5.62
CA ALA A 62 -5.80 13.85 -5.20
C ALA A 62 -6.41 13.66 -3.79
N ILE A 63 -6.46 12.40 -3.29
CA ILE A 63 -6.98 12.06 -1.97
C ILE A 63 -5.84 11.46 -1.13
N PRO A 64 -5.44 12.10 -0.02
CA PRO A 64 -4.44 11.55 0.90
C PRO A 64 -4.94 10.25 1.53
N LEU A 65 -4.00 9.34 1.83
CA LEU A 65 -4.25 8.03 2.43
C LEU A 65 -3.60 7.93 3.81
N VAL A 66 -4.37 7.53 4.82
CA VAL A 66 -3.86 6.99 6.08
C VAL A 66 -4.13 5.49 6.07
N LEU A 67 -3.07 4.70 6.13
CA LEU A 67 -3.13 3.25 6.17
C LEU A 67 -2.74 2.77 7.56
N CYS A 68 -3.66 2.12 8.24
CA CYS A 68 -3.42 1.37 9.47
C CYS A 68 -3.47 -0.12 9.15
N ALA A 69 -2.58 -0.92 9.73
CA ALA A 69 -2.71 -2.36 9.62
C ALA A 69 -1.97 -3.09 10.75
N ASP A 70 -2.55 -4.21 11.18
CA ASP A 70 -1.74 -5.28 11.75
C ASP A 70 -1.22 -6.15 10.60
N LEU A 71 0.04 -5.94 10.25
CA LEU A 71 0.67 -6.60 9.11
C LEU A 71 1.18 -7.99 9.43
N ASN A 72 1.30 -8.36 10.71
CA ASN A 72 2.02 -9.56 11.15
C ASN A 72 3.39 -9.75 10.44
N SER A 73 4.06 -8.64 10.16
CA SER A 73 5.27 -8.58 9.34
C SER A 73 6.28 -7.64 9.99
N LEU A 74 7.53 -8.08 10.11
CA LEU A 74 8.62 -7.32 10.73
C LEU A 74 9.10 -6.18 9.80
N PRO A 75 9.81 -5.16 10.35
CA PRO A 75 10.31 -4.02 9.56
C PRO A 75 11.22 -4.37 8.37
N ASP A 76 11.86 -5.54 8.39
CA ASP A 76 12.77 -6.04 7.35
C ASP A 76 12.09 -6.99 6.33
N SER A 77 10.76 -7.10 6.39
CA SER A 77 9.95 -7.91 5.47
C SER A 77 9.70 -7.23 4.12
N GLY A 78 9.37 -8.04 3.11
CA GLY A 78 8.95 -7.56 1.80
C GLY A 78 7.64 -6.78 1.84
N VAL A 79 6.78 -7.02 2.84
CA VAL A 79 5.56 -6.23 3.09
C VAL A 79 5.93 -4.78 3.40
N VAL A 80 6.88 -4.58 4.31
CA VAL A 80 7.31 -3.23 4.72
C VAL A 80 8.16 -2.56 3.63
N GLU A 81 9.01 -3.31 2.91
CA GLU A 81 9.69 -2.80 1.71
C GLU A 81 8.69 -2.30 0.67
N TYR A 82 7.67 -3.11 0.35
CA TYR A 82 6.65 -2.78 -0.64
C TYR A 82 5.96 -1.46 -0.30
N LEU A 83 5.44 -1.34 0.92
CA LEU A 83 4.74 -0.14 1.40
C LEU A 83 5.63 1.10 1.41
N SER A 84 6.87 0.97 1.89
CA SER A 84 7.74 2.13 2.16
C SER A 84 8.45 2.64 0.90
N THR A 85 8.80 1.74 -0.02
CA THR A 85 9.60 2.08 -1.21
C THR A 85 8.75 2.22 -2.48
N GLY A 86 7.45 1.88 -2.41
CA GLY A 86 6.56 1.93 -3.57
C GLY A 86 6.60 0.67 -4.44
N GLY A 87 7.26 -0.40 -4.00
CA GLY A 87 7.30 -1.66 -4.74
C GLY A 87 8.21 -2.72 -4.13
N VAL A 88 8.22 -3.90 -4.73
CA VAL A 88 9.12 -5.01 -4.36
C VAL A 88 9.45 -5.83 -5.61
N ASP A 89 10.62 -6.45 -5.64
CA ASP A 89 11.00 -7.33 -6.74
C ASP A 89 10.16 -8.62 -6.74
N SER A 90 9.76 -9.09 -7.92
CA SER A 90 9.00 -10.32 -8.15
C SER A 90 9.76 -11.59 -7.72
N THR A 91 11.08 -11.50 -7.55
CA THR A 91 11.95 -12.57 -7.05
C THR A 91 12.27 -12.43 -5.55
N HIS A 92 11.60 -11.53 -4.84
CA HIS A 92 11.82 -11.32 -3.41
C HIS A 92 11.62 -12.62 -2.61
N LYS A 93 12.53 -12.87 -1.65
CA LYS A 93 12.57 -14.11 -0.85
C LYS A 93 11.24 -14.45 -0.16
N ASP A 94 10.47 -13.43 0.22
CA ASP A 94 9.18 -13.61 0.90
C ASP A 94 8.12 -14.30 0.02
N PHE A 95 8.32 -14.37 -1.32
CA PHE A 95 7.48 -15.19 -2.20
C PHE A 95 7.76 -16.71 -2.12
N LYS A 96 8.75 -17.14 -1.33
CA LYS A 96 9.03 -18.57 -1.03
C LYS A 96 9.19 -19.47 -2.27
N GLU A 97 9.77 -18.95 -3.34
CA GLU A 97 9.94 -19.65 -4.64
C GLU A 97 8.62 -20.02 -5.35
N LEU A 98 7.47 -19.59 -4.83
CA LEU A 98 6.17 -19.84 -5.41
C LEU A 98 5.95 -18.93 -6.63
N ILE A 99 5.57 -19.55 -7.75
CA ILE A 99 5.39 -18.88 -9.04
C ILE A 99 4.00 -18.21 -9.06
N TYR A 100 3.81 -17.19 -8.22
CA TYR A 100 2.66 -16.29 -8.34
C TYR A 100 2.87 -15.21 -9.41
N ILE A 101 4.09 -15.09 -9.94
CA ILE A 101 4.58 -13.96 -10.76
C ILE A 101 3.57 -13.54 -11.84
N ASP A 102 3.05 -14.49 -12.62
CA ASP A 102 2.09 -14.18 -13.69
C ASP A 102 0.81 -13.53 -13.14
N SER A 103 0.32 -14.04 -12.01
CA SER A 103 -0.87 -13.52 -11.32
C SER A 103 -0.61 -12.23 -10.56
N LEU A 104 0.61 -12.02 -10.05
CA LEU A 104 0.99 -10.81 -9.31
C LEU A 104 1.01 -9.57 -10.19
N THR A 105 1.25 -9.72 -11.49
CA THR A 105 1.16 -8.60 -12.44
C THR A 105 -0.21 -7.92 -12.44
N ASN A 106 -1.27 -8.63 -12.04
CA ASN A 106 -2.62 -8.07 -11.91
C ASN A 106 -2.73 -7.00 -10.80
N PHE A 107 -1.85 -7.04 -9.80
CA PHE A 107 -1.84 -6.08 -8.69
C PHE A 107 -0.85 -4.93 -8.90
N ASN A 108 -0.15 -4.89 -10.04
CA ASN A 108 0.71 -3.77 -10.39
C ASN A 108 -0.13 -2.53 -10.72
N CYS A 109 -0.12 -1.55 -9.81
CA CYS A 109 -0.96 -0.37 -9.86
C CYS A 109 -0.65 0.57 -11.04
N ASN A 110 0.55 0.46 -11.62
CA ASN A 110 1.04 1.35 -12.68
C ASN A 110 0.84 0.79 -14.10
N GLY A 111 0.11 -0.33 -14.24
CA GLY A 111 -0.21 -0.94 -15.53
C GLY A 111 0.91 -1.81 -16.13
N LYS A 112 0.55 -2.57 -17.17
CA LYS A 112 1.49 -3.42 -17.94
C LYS A 112 2.30 -2.53 -18.89
N ASN A 113 3.35 -1.86 -18.40
CA ASN A 113 4.36 -1.35 -19.33
C ASN A 113 4.97 -2.56 -20.04
N GLY A 114 5.03 -2.53 -21.38
CA GLY A 114 5.34 -3.67 -22.27
C GLY A 114 6.76 -4.22 -22.19
N THR A 115 7.43 -4.06 -21.05
CA THR A 115 8.66 -4.75 -20.68
C THR A 115 8.34 -5.54 -19.41
N SER A 116 8.82 -6.78 -19.33
CA SER A 116 8.69 -7.64 -18.15
C SER A 116 9.22 -6.94 -16.89
N SER A 117 8.38 -6.12 -16.26
CA SER A 117 8.75 -5.37 -15.06
C SER A 117 8.93 -6.39 -13.97
N THR A 118 10.19 -6.66 -13.64
CA THR A 118 10.58 -7.56 -12.55
C THR A 118 10.16 -7.02 -11.19
N ARG A 119 9.56 -5.81 -11.12
CA ARG A 119 9.10 -5.16 -9.90
C ARG A 119 7.59 -4.93 -9.94
N ILE A 120 6.94 -5.25 -8.83
CA ILE A 120 5.52 -4.97 -8.57
C ILE A 120 5.45 -3.66 -7.79
N THR A 121 4.65 -2.69 -8.25
CA THR A 121 4.72 -1.30 -7.76
C THR A 121 3.36 -0.71 -7.39
N HIS A 122 3.38 0.33 -6.55
CA HIS A 122 2.23 1.18 -6.22
C HIS A 122 2.55 2.68 -6.35
N GLY A 123 1.52 3.49 -6.59
CA GLY A 123 1.65 4.95 -6.75
C GLY A 123 1.59 5.77 -5.46
N PHE A 124 1.30 5.15 -4.32
CA PHE A 124 1.27 5.84 -3.03
C PHE A 124 2.68 6.16 -2.52
N LYS A 125 2.88 7.38 -2.00
CA LYS A 125 4.12 7.81 -1.36
C LYS A 125 3.98 7.67 0.16
N LEU A 126 3.98 6.44 0.65
CA LEU A 126 3.75 6.13 2.06
C LEU A 126 5.03 6.28 2.88
N LYS A 127 4.88 6.63 4.15
CA LYS A 127 5.93 6.57 5.17
C LYS A 127 5.33 6.08 6.48
N SER A 128 6.09 5.29 7.23
CA SER A 128 5.70 4.91 8.58
C SER A 128 5.78 6.12 9.51
N ALA A 129 4.74 6.33 10.32
CA ALA A 129 4.75 7.36 11.36
C ALA A 129 5.73 7.06 12.51
N TYR A 130 6.15 5.79 12.64
CA TYR A 130 7.04 5.29 13.70
C TYR A 130 8.43 4.89 13.16
N GLU A 131 8.89 5.53 12.08
CA GLU A 131 10.23 5.30 11.52
C GLU A 131 11.34 5.57 12.56
N ASN A 132 12.51 4.93 12.40
CA ASN A 132 13.69 5.08 13.27
C ASN A 132 13.59 4.45 14.68
N GLY A 133 12.79 3.38 14.84
CA GLY A 133 12.81 2.60 16.08
C GLY A 133 12.22 3.33 17.30
N LEU A 134 11.32 4.30 17.07
CA LEU A 134 10.56 4.98 18.11
C LEU A 134 9.86 4.00 19.06
N MET A 135 9.43 2.86 18.54
CA MET A 135 8.87 1.75 19.30
C MET A 135 9.71 0.50 19.07
N PRO A 136 10.23 -0.15 20.13
CA PRO A 136 11.03 -1.37 19.99
C PRO A 136 10.18 -2.60 19.61
N TYR A 137 8.88 -2.56 19.89
CA TYR A 137 7.91 -3.59 19.56
C TYR A 137 6.50 -3.00 19.53
N THR A 138 5.61 -3.63 18.77
CA THR A 138 4.17 -3.29 18.72
C THR A 138 3.29 -4.45 19.20
N ASN A 139 3.84 -5.66 19.25
CA ASN A 139 3.27 -6.84 19.86
C ASN A 139 4.24 -7.34 20.95
N TYR A 140 3.73 -7.62 22.15
CA TYR A 140 4.58 -8.07 23.26
C TYR A 140 3.93 -9.24 23.97
N THR A 141 4.50 -10.42 23.77
CA THR A 141 4.07 -11.68 24.38
C THR A 141 5.27 -12.39 25.01
N PHE A 142 5.04 -13.55 25.61
CA PHE A 142 6.13 -14.37 26.15
C PHE A 142 7.05 -14.90 25.04
N ASP A 143 6.47 -15.33 23.91
CA ASP A 143 7.18 -16.02 22.83
C ASP A 143 7.58 -15.10 21.65
N PHE A 144 6.99 -13.91 21.55
CA PHE A 144 7.20 -12.99 20.43
C PHE A 144 7.23 -11.52 20.87
N LYS A 145 8.18 -10.76 20.33
CA LYS A 145 8.36 -9.32 20.50
C LYS A 145 9.07 -8.72 19.29
#